data_AF-Q2C4T3-F1
#
_entry.id   AF-Q2C4T3-F1
#
_cell.length_a   1.000
_cell.length_b   1.000
_cell.length_c   1.000
_cell.angle_alpha   90.00
_cell.angle_beta   90.00
_cell.angle_gamma   90.00
#
_symmetry.space_group_name_H-M   'P 1'
#
loop_
_entity.id
_entity.type
_entity.pdbx_description
1 polymer ?
#
loop_
_entity_poly.entity_id
_entity_poly.type
_entity_poly.pdbx_seq_one_letter_code
_entity_poly.pdbx_strand_id
1 'polypeptide(L)'
;MRCLWHAYGIRHTLLSLTEGSASIHKEDVGYGKKIVGDIGCRREGVLVSNGIGKALIYSLSSLQERGRLMINHGDQVYQGQIIGAASNDNDLWVNCRQGKNLVRMWRTVADKNYAMKAIMNFSLEQALTWINSDELIEVTPKAIRLRKAMYSY
;
A
#
# COMPACT_ATOMS: atom_id res chain seq x y z
N MET A 1 5.23 21.51 1.63
CA MET A 1 4.02 21.05 0.91
C MET A 1 3.87 19.56 1.16
N ARG A 2 3.54 19.15 2.40
CA ARG A 2 3.67 17.74 2.80
C ARG A 2 2.48 16.89 2.36
N CYS A 3 1.26 17.43 2.41
CA CYS A 3 0.05 16.67 2.06
C CYS A 3 -0.99 17.62 1.42
N LEU A 4 -0.99 17.73 0.08
CA LEU A 4 -2.03 18.44 -0.71
C LEU A 4 -2.81 17.48 -1.62
N TRP A 5 -2.45 16.19 -1.61
CA TRP A 5 -2.96 15.19 -2.54
C TRP A 5 -4.38 14.72 -2.22
N HIS A 6 -4.86 14.94 -0.99
CA HIS A 6 -6.23 14.56 -0.58
C HIS A 6 -7.34 15.22 -1.38
N ALA A 7 -7.11 16.43 -1.91
CA ALA A 7 -8.11 17.10 -2.74
C ALA A 7 -8.32 16.40 -4.11
N TYR A 8 -7.36 15.61 -4.60
CA TYR A 8 -7.45 14.93 -5.88
C TYR A 8 -8.25 13.61 -5.81
N GLY A 9 -8.35 12.98 -4.64
CA GLY A 9 -9.06 11.70 -4.45
C GLY A 9 -10.57 11.79 -4.20
N ILE A 10 -11.11 13.00 -4.04
CA ILE A 10 -12.52 13.23 -3.65
C ILE A 10 -13.50 12.64 -4.68
N ARG A 11 -13.16 12.70 -5.98
CA ARG A 11 -13.99 12.14 -7.06
C ARG A 11 -14.28 10.66 -6.82
N HIS A 12 -13.24 9.87 -6.57
CA HIS A 12 -13.40 8.44 -6.34
C HIS A 12 -14.27 8.16 -5.10
N THR A 13 -14.02 8.87 -3.99
CA THR A 13 -14.77 8.70 -2.75
C THR A 13 -16.25 9.02 -2.94
N LEU A 14 -16.58 10.12 -3.63
CA LEU A 14 -17.96 10.50 -3.90
C LEU A 14 -18.65 9.55 -4.86
N LEU A 15 -17.98 9.11 -5.93
CA LEU A 15 -18.54 8.09 -6.83
C LEU A 15 -18.82 6.78 -6.09
N SER A 16 -17.94 6.38 -5.16
CA SER A 16 -18.14 5.19 -4.33
C SER A 16 -19.33 5.35 -3.37
N LEU A 17 -19.47 6.52 -2.73
CA LEU A 17 -20.56 6.80 -1.77
C LEU A 17 -21.94 6.92 -2.44
N THR A 18 -21.96 7.42 -3.68
CA THR A 18 -23.20 7.66 -4.44
C THR A 18 -23.53 6.54 -5.43
N GLU A 19 -22.79 5.43 -5.37
CA GLU A 19 -22.95 4.28 -6.25
C GLU A 19 -22.94 4.68 -7.75
N GLY A 20 -22.15 5.70 -8.09
CA GLY A 20 -21.98 6.18 -9.47
C GLY A 20 -22.99 7.23 -9.94
N SER A 21 -23.91 7.71 -9.09
CA SER A 21 -24.90 8.72 -9.47
C SER A 21 -24.41 10.17 -9.40
N ALA A 22 -23.31 10.46 -8.69
CA ALA A 22 -22.78 11.80 -8.56
C ALA A 22 -22.05 12.31 -9.82
N SER A 23 -22.36 13.56 -10.20
CA SER A 23 -21.55 14.35 -11.15
C SER A 23 -20.74 15.41 -10.41
N ILE A 24 -19.45 15.54 -10.74
CA ILE A 24 -18.51 16.45 -10.05
C ILE A 24 -17.69 17.19 -11.08
N HIS A 25 -17.64 18.51 -10.94
CA HIS A 25 -16.81 19.41 -11.73
C HIS A 25 -15.90 20.21 -10.80
N LYS A 26 -14.65 20.39 -11.21
CA LYS A 26 -13.67 21.19 -10.48
C LYS A 26 -13.25 22.35 -11.36
N GLU A 27 -13.39 23.56 -10.84
CA GLU A 27 -12.93 24.79 -11.47
C GLU A 27 -11.93 25.47 -10.55
N ASP A 28 -10.94 26.16 -11.15
CA ASP A 28 -9.97 26.95 -10.39
C ASP A 28 -10.50 28.37 -10.18
N VAL A 29 -10.54 28.82 -8.93
CA VAL A 29 -11.13 30.11 -8.52
C VAL A 29 -10.03 31.10 -8.08
N GLY A 30 -8.75 30.71 -8.18
CA GLY A 30 -7.60 31.53 -7.81
C GLY A 30 -7.05 31.23 -6.41
N TYR A 31 -5.97 31.93 -6.05
CA TYR A 31 -5.21 31.66 -4.83
C TYR A 31 -5.76 32.43 -3.63
N GLY A 32 -6.24 31.71 -2.61
CA GLY A 32 -6.62 32.28 -1.32
C GLY A 32 -5.46 32.45 -0.34
N LYS A 33 -5.77 32.87 0.90
CA LYS A 33 -4.78 32.88 2.00
C LYS A 33 -4.17 31.50 2.18
N LYS A 34 -2.85 31.44 2.37
CA LYS A 34 -2.13 30.19 2.58
C LYS A 34 -2.73 29.46 3.78
N ILE A 35 -3.27 28.28 3.53
CA ILE A 35 -3.75 27.39 4.59
C ILE A 35 -2.51 26.88 5.33
N VAL A 36 -2.49 27.10 6.65
CA VAL A 36 -1.43 26.62 7.55
C VAL A 36 -1.96 25.37 8.24
N GLY A 37 -1.61 24.19 7.70
CA GLY A 37 -2.00 22.89 8.24
C GLY A 37 -1.61 21.76 7.28
N ASP A 38 -1.40 20.55 7.82
CA ASP A 38 -1.22 19.34 7.01
C ASP A 38 -2.60 18.75 6.68
N ILE A 39 -2.98 18.79 5.40
CA ILE A 39 -4.27 18.28 4.93
C ILE A 39 -4.07 16.87 4.42
N GLY A 40 -4.60 15.88 5.14
CA GLY A 40 -4.71 14.53 4.59
C GLY A 40 -3.37 13.80 4.44
N CYS A 41 -2.54 13.81 5.48
CA CYS A 41 -1.47 12.81 5.55
C CYS A 41 -2.07 11.47 6.02
N ARG A 42 -1.59 10.37 5.43
CA ARG A 42 -1.91 9.03 5.91
C ARG A 42 -1.40 8.88 7.35
N ARG A 43 -2.22 8.32 8.25
CA ARG A 43 -1.80 7.95 9.62
C ARG A 43 -1.09 6.61 9.67
N GLU A 44 -1.59 5.64 8.90
CA GLU A 44 -0.99 4.30 8.78
C GLU A 44 0.46 4.36 8.25
N GLY A 45 1.32 3.46 8.74
CA GLY A 45 2.63 3.20 8.14
C GLY A 45 2.53 2.28 6.92
N VAL A 46 3.67 2.01 6.29
CA VAL A 46 3.79 1.06 5.16
C VAL A 46 4.55 -0.21 5.49
N LEU A 47 4.12 -1.31 4.88
CA LEU A 47 4.92 -2.53 4.78
C LEU A 47 5.81 -2.42 3.54
N VAL A 48 7.13 -2.43 3.74
CA VAL A 48 8.12 -2.26 2.67
C VAL A 48 8.92 -3.56 2.50
N SER A 49 9.05 -4.01 1.25
CA SER A 49 9.85 -5.20 0.92
C SER A 49 11.34 -4.92 1.12
N ASN A 50 12.01 -5.81 1.85
CA ASN A 50 13.44 -5.73 2.10
C ASN A 50 14.32 -6.32 0.99
N GLY A 51 13.75 -6.88 -0.07
CA GLY A 51 14.55 -7.52 -1.12
C GLY A 51 13.76 -7.91 -2.36
N ILE A 52 14.48 -8.43 -3.35
CA ILE A 52 13.94 -8.83 -4.65
C ILE A 52 13.57 -10.32 -4.64
N GLY A 53 12.42 -10.68 -5.18
CA GLY A 53 12.00 -12.08 -5.34
C GLY A 53 10.50 -12.28 -5.45
N LYS A 54 10.06 -13.54 -5.40
CA LYS A 54 8.64 -13.90 -5.44
C LYS A 54 8.03 -13.90 -4.03
N ALA A 55 6.81 -13.40 -3.92
CA ALA A 55 6.06 -13.38 -2.68
C ALA A 55 5.46 -14.77 -2.35
N LEU A 56 5.86 -15.36 -1.22
CA LEU A 56 5.43 -16.69 -0.81
C LEU A 56 4.28 -16.63 0.19
N ILE A 57 3.29 -17.51 0.04
CA ILE A 57 2.07 -17.54 0.86
C ILE A 57 2.37 -17.67 2.35
N TYR A 58 3.43 -18.41 2.70
CA TYR A 58 3.87 -18.58 4.08
C TYR A 58 4.25 -17.25 4.75
N SER A 59 5.06 -16.43 4.08
CA SER A 59 5.40 -15.10 4.57
C SER A 59 4.19 -14.17 4.58
N LEU A 60 3.42 -14.18 3.49
CA LEU A 60 2.28 -13.28 3.33
C LEU A 60 1.22 -13.52 4.41
N SER A 61 0.98 -14.77 4.80
CA SER A 61 0.02 -15.09 5.87
C SER A 61 0.37 -14.43 7.20
N SER A 62 1.66 -14.41 7.58
CA SER A 62 2.09 -13.69 8.79
C SER A 62 2.03 -12.17 8.62
N LEU A 63 2.27 -11.66 7.41
CA LEU A 63 2.21 -10.23 7.13
C LEU A 63 0.77 -9.68 7.11
N GLN A 64 -0.22 -10.50 6.75
CA GLN A 64 -1.65 -10.14 6.81
C GLN A 64 -2.20 -9.93 8.22
N GLU A 65 -1.48 -10.37 9.25
CA GLU A 65 -1.80 -10.05 10.65
C GLU A 65 -1.29 -8.66 11.04
N ARG A 66 -0.25 -8.17 10.36
CA ARG A 66 0.40 -6.87 10.63
C ARG A 66 -0.18 -5.72 9.80
N GLY A 67 -1.09 -6.02 8.88
CA GLY A 67 -1.63 -5.03 7.98
C GLY A 67 -2.42 -5.60 6.82
N ARG A 68 -2.78 -4.71 5.89
CA ARG A 68 -3.49 -5.05 4.65
C ARG A 68 -2.50 -5.10 3.50
N LEU A 69 -2.51 -6.21 2.75
CA LEU A 69 -1.57 -6.41 1.65
C LEU A 69 -2.08 -5.82 0.33
N MET A 70 -1.14 -5.49 -0.55
CA MET A 70 -1.34 -5.02 -1.93
C MET A 70 -0.81 -6.00 -2.98
N ILE A 71 -0.18 -7.10 -2.56
CA ILE A 71 0.43 -8.11 -3.43
C ILE A 71 -0.19 -9.49 -3.20
N ASN A 72 -0.23 -10.29 -4.27
CA ASN A 72 -0.68 -11.68 -4.29
C ASN A 72 0.45 -12.68 -4.05
N HIS A 73 0.08 -13.92 -3.76
CA HIS A 73 1.03 -15.02 -3.83
C HIS A 73 1.58 -15.18 -5.25
N GLY A 74 2.91 -15.25 -5.38
CA GLY A 74 3.60 -15.41 -6.66
C GLY A 74 4.03 -14.09 -7.30
N ASP A 75 3.57 -12.95 -6.79
CA ASP A 75 3.94 -11.64 -7.32
C ASP A 75 5.45 -11.38 -7.16
N GLN A 76 6.03 -10.79 -8.19
CA GLN A 76 7.42 -10.35 -8.16
C GLN A 76 7.51 -9.01 -7.44
N VAL A 77 8.28 -9.00 -6.35
CA VAL A 77 8.59 -7.81 -5.58
C VAL A 77 10.05 -7.41 -5.75
N TYR A 78 10.32 -6.12 -5.56
CA TYR A 78 11.67 -5.59 -5.46
C TYR A 78 11.90 -4.89 -4.12
N GLN A 79 13.15 -4.54 -3.84
CA GLN A 79 13.57 -3.89 -2.60
C GLN A 79 13.08 -2.44 -2.54
N GLY A 80 12.49 -2.03 -1.42
CA GLY A 80 11.90 -0.69 -1.27
C GLY A 80 10.50 -0.55 -1.88
N GLN A 81 9.95 -1.61 -2.50
CA GLN A 81 8.56 -1.67 -2.93
C GLN A 81 7.64 -1.72 -1.70
N ILE A 82 6.59 -0.90 -1.69
CA ILE A 82 5.52 -0.96 -0.72
C ILE A 82 4.60 -2.13 -1.09
N ILE A 83 4.42 -3.05 -0.15
CA ILE A 83 3.65 -4.29 -0.34
C ILE A 83 2.34 -4.31 0.44
N GLY A 84 2.08 -3.29 1.26
CA GLY A 84 0.88 -3.19 2.08
C GLY A 84 0.85 -1.96 2.98
N ALA A 85 -0.31 -1.72 3.59
CA ALA A 85 -0.48 -0.76 4.68
C ALA A 85 -0.28 -1.46 6.02
N ALA A 86 0.53 -0.88 6.90
CA ALA A 86 0.72 -1.39 8.25
C ALA A 86 -0.47 -1.01 9.15
N SER A 87 -0.80 -1.86 10.11
CA SER A 87 -1.81 -1.53 11.14
C SER A 87 -1.33 -0.45 12.12
N ASN A 88 -0.03 -0.20 12.18
CA ASN A 88 0.61 0.80 13.04
C ASN A 88 1.09 1.97 12.20
N ASP A 89 1.32 3.13 12.84
CA ASP A 89 1.79 4.36 12.19
C ASP A 89 3.26 4.29 11.73
N ASN A 90 4.00 3.27 12.18
CA ASN A 90 5.42 3.08 11.83
C ASN A 90 5.58 2.22 10.58
N ASP A 91 6.51 2.62 9.72
CA ASP A 91 6.91 1.84 8.55
C ASP A 91 7.70 0.59 8.97
N LEU A 92 7.37 -0.55 8.35
CA LEU A 92 7.96 -1.84 8.66
C LEU A 92 8.65 -2.44 7.43
N TRP A 93 9.96 -2.65 7.55
CA TRP A 93 10.73 -3.42 6.57
C TRP A 93 10.52 -4.91 6.82
N VAL A 94 9.96 -5.60 5.83
CA VAL A 94 9.50 -6.98 5.96
C VAL A 94 10.02 -7.86 4.83
N ASN A 95 10.16 -9.15 5.13
CA ASN A 95 10.52 -10.17 4.15
C ASN A 95 9.26 -10.93 3.73
N CYS A 96 8.89 -10.82 2.45
CA CYS A 96 7.75 -11.54 1.86
C CYS A 96 8.17 -12.83 1.10
N ARG A 97 9.46 -13.18 1.11
CA ARG A 97 10.04 -14.27 0.31
C ARG A 97 10.43 -15.49 1.14
N GLN A 98 10.17 -15.48 2.44
CA GLN A 98 10.53 -16.57 3.33
C GLN A 98 9.59 -17.78 3.10
N GLY A 99 10.20 -18.92 2.79
CA GLY A 99 9.51 -20.20 2.71
C GLY A 99 9.33 -20.87 4.07
N LYS A 100 8.51 -21.91 4.10
CA LYS A 100 8.30 -22.75 5.29
C LYS A 100 9.62 -23.46 5.64
N ASN A 101 10.16 -23.23 6.83
CA ASN A 101 11.38 -23.89 7.26
C ASN A 101 11.04 -25.28 7.84
N LEU A 102 11.39 -26.35 7.12
CA LEU A 102 10.97 -27.72 7.42
C LEU A 102 11.50 -28.23 8.77
N VAL A 103 12.68 -27.79 9.19
CA VAL A 103 13.34 -28.25 10.43
C VAL A 103 12.57 -27.85 11.70
N ARG A 104 11.84 -26.72 11.67
CA ARG A 104 11.03 -26.26 12.82
C ARG A 104 9.65 -26.94 12.90
N MET A 105 9.25 -27.68 11.87
CA MET A 105 7.87 -28.18 11.73
C MET A 105 7.61 -29.50 12.46
N TRP A 106 8.64 -30.28 12.76
CA TRP A 106 8.50 -31.58 13.45
C TRP A 106 7.83 -31.50 14.84
N ARG A 107 7.62 -30.30 15.37
CA ARG A 107 6.97 -30.06 16.67
C ARG A 107 5.51 -29.61 16.58
N THR A 108 4.91 -29.48 15.39
CA THR A 108 3.53 -29.00 15.26
C THR A 108 2.77 -29.85 14.24
N VAL A 109 1.97 -30.79 14.74
CA VAL A 109 1.12 -31.73 13.97
C VAL A 109 -0.11 -31.04 13.34
N ALA A 110 -0.24 -29.71 13.46
CA ALA A 110 -1.36 -28.97 12.89
C ALA A 110 -1.02 -28.41 11.50
N ASP A 111 -1.65 -28.96 10.47
CA ASP A 111 -1.68 -28.37 9.13
C ASP A 111 -2.45 -27.04 9.18
N LYS A 112 -1.71 -25.93 9.22
CA LYS A 112 -2.29 -24.60 9.04
C LYS A 112 -2.59 -24.38 7.57
N ASN A 113 -3.88 -24.28 7.23
CA ASN A 113 -4.31 -23.78 5.93
C ASN A 113 -3.99 -22.28 5.84
N TYR A 114 -3.07 -21.93 4.95
CA TYR A 114 -2.72 -20.53 4.68
C TYR A 114 -3.75 -19.95 3.71
N ALA A 115 -4.75 -19.25 4.25
CA ALA A 115 -5.73 -18.50 3.45
C ALA A 115 -5.27 -17.05 3.30
N MET A 116 -5.46 -16.49 2.10
CA MET A 116 -5.11 -15.11 1.81
C MET A 116 -6.35 -14.22 1.94
N LYS A 117 -6.27 -13.17 2.77
CA LYS A 117 -7.28 -12.10 2.80
C LYS A 117 -7.29 -11.32 1.48
N ALA A 118 -8.44 -10.69 1.18
CA ALA A 118 -8.59 -9.78 0.05
C ALA A 118 -7.53 -8.67 0.06
N ILE A 119 -7.01 -8.37 -1.11
CA ILE A 119 -5.90 -7.42 -1.33
C ILE A 119 -6.47 -6.05 -1.65
N MET A 120 -5.76 -5.02 -1.21
CA MET A 120 -6.06 -3.65 -1.59
C MET A 120 -5.50 -3.38 -2.98
N ASN A 121 -6.41 -3.20 -3.94
CA ASN A 121 -6.07 -2.75 -5.29
C ASN A 121 -6.36 -1.26 -5.39
N PHE A 122 -5.38 -0.47 -5.81
CA PHE A 122 -5.54 0.96 -6.02
C PHE A 122 -5.70 1.31 -7.49
N SER A 123 -6.64 2.20 -7.79
CA SER A 123 -6.60 2.98 -9.01
C SER A 123 -5.51 4.05 -8.92
N LEU A 124 -5.15 4.66 -10.07
CA LEU A 124 -4.13 5.71 -10.10
C LEU A 124 -4.49 6.91 -9.20
N GLU A 125 -5.75 7.34 -9.21
CA GLU A 125 -6.23 8.46 -8.39
C GLU A 125 -6.18 8.13 -6.89
N GLN A 126 -6.55 6.90 -6.53
CA GLN A 126 -6.45 6.44 -5.15
C GLN A 126 -4.99 6.36 -4.70
N ALA A 127 -4.11 5.83 -5.55
CA ALA A 127 -2.67 5.76 -5.28
C ALA A 127 -2.08 7.17 -5.06
N LEU A 128 -2.42 8.14 -5.91
CA LEU A 128 -2.01 9.55 -5.77
C LEU A 128 -2.46 10.17 -4.45
N THR A 129 -3.65 9.79 -3.99
CA THR A 129 -4.21 10.27 -2.73
C THR A 129 -3.56 9.61 -1.51
N TRP A 130 -3.08 8.38 -1.67
CA TRP A 130 -2.61 7.53 -0.59
C TRP A 130 -1.11 7.67 -0.29
N ILE A 131 -0.30 8.08 -1.27
CA ILE A 131 1.15 8.26 -1.09
C ILE A 131 1.50 9.43 -0.17
N ASN A 132 2.56 9.24 0.62
CA ASN A 132 3.20 10.32 1.38
C ASN A 132 4.33 11.00 0.58
N SER A 133 4.85 12.12 1.09
CA SER A 133 5.88 12.93 0.41
C SER A 133 7.22 12.21 0.16
N ASP A 134 7.48 11.12 0.87
CA ASP A 134 8.68 10.28 0.76
C ASP A 134 8.44 8.97 -0.02
N GLU A 135 7.29 8.87 -0.68
CA GLU A 135 6.84 7.72 -1.46
C GLU A 135 6.64 8.12 -2.93
N LEU A 136 6.81 7.15 -3.83
CA LEU A 136 6.66 7.33 -5.27
C LEU A 136 5.72 6.26 -5.84
N ILE A 137 5.03 6.65 -6.91
CA ILE A 137 4.18 5.75 -7.70
C ILE A 137 4.94 5.39 -8.96
N GLU A 138 5.16 4.10 -9.16
CA GLU A 138 5.65 3.56 -10.41
C GLU A 138 4.47 3.15 -11.28
N VAL A 139 4.30 3.85 -12.40
CA VAL A 139 3.22 3.58 -13.35
C VAL A 139 3.80 2.89 -14.57
N THR A 140 3.31 1.68 -14.83
CA THR A 140 3.55 0.96 -16.09
C THR A 140 2.20 0.65 -16.74
N PRO A 141 2.14 0.44 -18.07
CA PRO A 141 0.87 0.10 -18.74
C PRO A 141 0.18 -1.14 -18.17
N LYS A 142 0.93 -2.04 -17.52
CA LYS A 142 0.43 -3.30 -16.96
C LYS A 142 0.18 -3.26 -15.46
N ALA A 143 0.81 -2.33 -14.72
CA ALA A 143 0.76 -2.31 -13.27
C ALA A 143 1.07 -0.93 -12.70
N ILE A 144 0.36 -0.60 -11.62
CA ILE A 144 0.65 0.54 -10.74
C ILE A 144 1.27 -0.03 -9.47
N ARG A 145 2.45 0.47 -9.09
CA ARG A 145 3.18 0.03 -7.90
C ARG A 145 3.57 1.23 -7.05
N LEU A 146 3.77 0.97 -5.77
CA LEU A 146 4.16 1.98 -4.78
C LEU A 146 5.53 1.63 -4.23
N ARG A 147 6.36 2.65 -3.95
CA ARG A 147 7.69 2.47 -3.37
C ARG A 147 8.12 3.65 -2.52
N LYS A 148 9.16 3.44 -1.69
CA LYS A 148 9.87 4.55 -1.03
C LYS A 148 10.81 5.27 -2.01
N ALA A 149 10.89 6.59 -1.87
CA ALA A 149 11.73 7.45 -2.70
C ALA A 149 13.23 7.26 -2.42
N MET A 150 13.60 7.22 -1.14
CA MET A 150 14.97 7.03 -0.70
C MET A 150 15.17 5.58 -0.21
N TYR A 151 16.08 4.87 -0.86
CA TYR A 151 16.67 3.64 -0.34
C TYR A 151 18.18 3.83 -0.31
N SER A 152 18.76 4.07 0.86
CA SER A 152 20.23 4.09 0.98
C SER A 152 20.74 2.66 1.08
N TYR A 153 21.74 2.36 0.25
CA TYR A 153 22.60 1.17 0.38
C TYR A 153 23.49 1.27 1.61
#